data_AF-A0A2P8WHH3-F1
#
_entry.id   AF-A0A2P8WHH3-F1
#
_cell.length_a   1.000
_cell.length_b   1.000
_cell.length_c   1.000
_cell.angle_alpha   90.00
_cell.angle_beta   90.00
_cell.angle_gamma   90.00
#
_symmetry.space_group_name_H-M   'P 1'
#
loop_
_entity.id
_entity.type
_entity.pdbx_description
1 polymer ?
#
loop_
_entity_poly.entity_id
_entity_poly.type
_entity_poly.pdbx_seq_one_letter_code
_entity_poly.pdbx_strand_id
1 'polypeptide(L)'
;MAEQITLHLQGEGAVTFSFSLEAAKQLKRSLADLLTRLKAIAARAGEAQARAQKETPMEFTHAGEVFLEVYCNPNLYPSPFAAKLMVTVRDERIRITGEVDLPRMVEDLNLFMEQVA
;
A
#
# COMPACT_ATOMS: atom_id res chain seq x y z
N MET A 1 -2.06 1.99 25.41
CA MET A 1 -0.86 1.37 24.79
C MET A 1 -0.71 1.99 23.42
N ALA A 2 0.50 2.27 22.95
CA ALA A 2 0.68 2.81 21.61
C ALA A 2 0.32 1.73 20.58
N GLU A 3 -0.62 2.02 19.69
CA GLU A 3 -0.98 1.14 18.57
C GLU A 3 0.18 1.17 17.56
N GLN A 4 0.84 0.03 17.35
CA GLN A 4 2.00 -0.07 16.46
C GLN A 4 1.72 -0.98 15.28
N ILE A 5 2.02 -0.52 14.09
CA ILE A 5 2.02 -1.34 12.87
C ILE A 5 3.45 -1.73 12.52
N THR A 6 3.63 -2.93 11.99
CA THR A 6 4.89 -3.38 11.39
C THR A 6 4.69 -3.59 9.90
N LEU A 7 5.45 -2.85 9.08
CA LEU A 7 5.46 -3.01 7.63
C LEU A 7 6.70 -3.76 7.19
N HIS A 8 6.52 -4.82 6.41
CA HIS A 8 7.62 -5.62 5.87
C HIS A 8 8.02 -5.09 4.50
N LEU A 9 9.21 -4.48 4.43
CA LEU A 9 9.80 -3.96 3.21
C LEU A 9 10.50 -5.07 2.44
N GLN A 10 10.34 -5.07 1.13
CA GLN A 10 10.89 -6.09 0.25
C GLN A 10 12.42 -6.02 0.24
N GLY A 11 13.08 -7.08 0.74
CA GLY A 11 14.54 -7.20 0.75
C GLY A 11 15.27 -6.35 1.81
N GLU A 12 14.58 -5.45 2.50
CA GLU A 12 15.19 -4.46 3.42
C GLU A 12 14.86 -4.70 4.89
N GLY A 13 13.90 -5.59 5.21
CA GLY A 13 13.53 -5.94 6.57
C GLY A 13 12.14 -5.41 6.94
N ALA A 14 11.96 -4.93 8.17
CA ALA A 14 10.67 -4.43 8.64
C ALA A 14 10.82 -3.13 9.43
N VAL A 15 9.79 -2.29 9.36
CA VAL A 15 9.70 -1.01 10.06
C VAL A 15 8.45 -1.01 10.93
N THR A 16 8.64 -0.77 12.23
CA THR A 16 7.56 -0.69 13.21
C THR A 16 7.41 0.74 13.71
N PHE A 17 6.18 1.26 13.73
CA PHE A 17 5.91 2.63 14.13
C PHE A 17 4.48 2.81 14.65
N SER A 18 4.25 3.91 15.38
CA SER A 18 2.92 4.30 15.86
C SER A 18 1.99 4.60 14.67
N PHE A 19 0.82 3.98 14.64
CA PHE A 19 -0.15 4.18 13.56
C PHE A 19 -1.57 4.09 14.09
N SER A 20 -2.48 4.93 13.57
CA SER A 20 -3.84 4.99 14.09
C SER A 20 -4.76 3.98 13.39
N LEU A 21 -5.69 3.40 14.16
CA LEU A 21 -6.73 2.53 13.61
C LEU A 21 -7.57 3.21 12.51
N GLU A 22 -7.83 4.51 12.63
CA GLU A 22 -8.57 5.27 11.61
C GLU A 22 -7.79 5.35 10.29
N ALA A 23 -6.49 5.69 10.36
CA ALA A 23 -5.63 5.74 9.17
C ALA A 23 -5.48 4.36 8.53
N ALA A 24 -5.38 3.30 9.33
CA ALA A 24 -5.36 1.93 8.82
C ALA A 24 -6.63 1.56 8.05
N LYS A 25 -7.81 1.97 8.54
CA LYS A 25 -9.09 1.76 7.83
C LYS A 25 -9.15 2.54 6.51
N GLN A 26 -8.66 3.78 6.49
CA GLN A 26 -8.61 4.60 5.28
C GLN A 26 -7.62 4.01 4.24
N LEU A 27 -6.46 3.56 4.69
CA LEU A 27 -5.48 2.88 3.85
C LEU A 27 -6.04 1.58 3.28
N LYS A 28 -6.70 0.75 4.11
CA LYS A 28 -7.36 -0.49 3.67
C LYS A 28 -8.35 -0.23 2.54
N ARG A 29 -9.17 0.83 2.63
CA ARG A 29 -10.10 1.23 1.56
C ARG A 29 -9.37 1.58 0.27
N SER A 30 -8.33 2.40 0.38
CA SER A 30 -7.51 2.80 -0.78
C SER A 30 -6.85 1.60 -1.48
N LEU A 31 -6.37 0.63 -0.69
CA LEU A 31 -5.82 -0.63 -1.22
C LEU A 31 -6.89 -1.52 -1.85
N ALA A 32 -8.11 -1.58 -1.30
CA ALA A 32 -9.22 -2.32 -1.90
C ALA A 32 -9.62 -1.75 -3.28
N ASP A 33 -9.64 -0.42 -3.40
CA ASP A 33 -9.88 0.26 -4.67
C ASP A 33 -8.75 0.01 -5.67
N LEU A 34 -7.49 -0.01 -5.20
CA LEU A 34 -6.33 -0.37 -6.03
C LEU A 34 -6.40 -1.82 -6.52
N LEU A 35 -6.76 -2.77 -5.65
CA LEU A 35 -6.94 -4.18 -6.00
C LEU A 35 -8.01 -4.36 -7.09
N THR A 36 -9.12 -3.62 -6.97
CA THR A 36 -10.20 -3.67 -7.96
C THR A 36 -9.73 -3.16 -9.32
N ARG A 37 -8.99 -2.04 -9.36
CA ARG A 37 -8.38 -1.50 -10.58
C ARG A 37 -7.38 -2.46 -11.21
N LEU A 38 -6.48 -3.05 -10.42
CA LEU A 38 -5.50 -4.03 -10.90
C LEU A 38 -6.16 -5.31 -11.44
N LYS A 39 -7.27 -5.77 -10.85
CA LYS A 39 -8.05 -6.88 -11.39
C LYS A 39 -8.68 -6.54 -12.75
N ALA A 40 -9.18 -5.31 -12.90
CA ALA A 40 -9.71 -4.85 -14.18
C ALA A 40 -8.63 -4.78 -15.27
N ILE A 41 -7.41 -4.34 -14.92
CA ILE A 41 -6.24 -4.39 -15.82
C ILE A 41 -5.95 -5.84 -16.25
N ALA A 42 -5.86 -6.76 -15.28
CA ALA A 42 -5.55 -8.16 -15.57
C ALA A 42 -6.61 -8.82 -16.48
N ALA A 43 -7.89 -8.50 -16.29
CA ALA A 43 -8.98 -9.01 -17.13
C ALA A 43 -8.93 -8.52 -18.59
N ARG A 44 -8.42 -7.30 -18.81
CA ARG A 44 -8.32 -6.67 -20.15
C ARG A 44 -7.08 -7.09 -20.93
N ALA A 45 -6.09 -7.71 -20.29
CA ALA A 45 -4.81 -8.07 -20.90
C ALA A 45 -4.92 -9.07 -22.08
N GLY A 46 -6.07 -9.74 -22.25
CA GLY A 46 -6.36 -10.66 -23.36
C GLY A 46 -7.01 -10.02 -24.60
N GLU A 47 -7.49 -8.78 -24.51
CA GLU A 47 -8.17 -8.11 -25.64
C GLU A 47 -7.16 -7.25 -26.41
N ALA A 48 -6.73 -7.74 -27.57
CA ALA A 48 -5.89 -6.97 -28.48
C ALA A 48 -6.60 -5.65 -28.86
N GLN A 49 -5.89 -4.53 -28.71
CA GLN A 49 -6.27 -3.20 -29.22
C GLN A 49 -7.53 -2.56 -28.62
N ALA A 50 -7.47 -2.13 -27.37
CA ALA A 50 -8.20 -0.93 -26.97
C ALA A 50 -7.38 -0.15 -25.94
N ARG A 51 -6.48 0.71 -26.45
CA ARG A 51 -5.91 1.90 -25.79
C ARG A 51 -6.22 1.94 -24.28
N ALA A 52 -5.52 1.11 -23.50
CA ALA A 52 -5.88 0.88 -22.11
C ALA A 52 -5.96 2.25 -21.42
N GLN A 53 -7.15 2.63 -20.94
CA GLN A 53 -7.29 3.86 -20.18
C GLN A 53 -6.31 3.76 -19.02
N LYS A 54 -5.37 4.71 -18.97
CA LYS A 54 -4.36 4.74 -17.91
C LYS A 54 -5.10 4.91 -16.60
N GLU A 55 -4.94 3.94 -15.71
CA GLU A 55 -5.46 4.03 -14.36
C GLU A 55 -4.68 5.13 -13.61
N THR A 56 -5.37 5.91 -12.78
CA THR A 56 -4.71 6.96 -12.00
C THR A 56 -3.87 6.30 -10.89
N PRO A 57 -2.63 6.78 -10.65
CA PRO A 57 -1.84 6.32 -9.50
C PRO A 57 -2.61 6.44 -8.19
N MET A 58 -2.38 5.49 -7.29
CA MET A 58 -2.80 5.61 -5.91
C MET A 58 -1.76 6.42 -5.14
N GLU A 59 -2.23 7.43 -4.43
CA GLU A 59 -1.46 8.17 -3.43
C GLU A 59 -2.27 8.18 -2.13
N PHE A 60 -1.65 7.70 -1.06
CA PHE A 60 -2.20 7.79 0.29
C PHE A 60 -1.17 8.45 1.19
N THR A 61 -1.61 9.46 1.95
CA THR A 61 -0.76 10.18 2.88
C THR A 61 -1.44 10.26 4.24
N HIS A 62 -0.71 9.90 5.28
CA HIS A 62 -1.11 10.10 6.66
C HIS A 62 -0.07 10.99 7.36
N ALA A 63 -0.51 12.16 7.80
CA ALA A 63 0.30 13.10 8.57
C ALA A 63 -0.02 12.96 10.07
N GLY A 64 0.50 11.90 10.69
CA GLY A 64 0.43 11.66 12.13
C GLY A 64 1.74 12.02 12.84
N GLU A 65 1.96 11.44 14.02
CA GLU A 65 3.26 11.48 14.72
C GLU A 65 4.39 10.96 13.83
N VAL A 66 4.10 9.87 13.11
CA VAL A 66 4.93 9.37 12.02
C VAL A 66 4.19 9.63 10.71
N PHE A 67 4.88 10.24 9.76
CA PHE A 67 4.37 10.45 8.41
C PHE A 67 4.47 9.15 7.61
N LEU A 68 3.36 8.74 7.01
CA LEU A 68 3.29 7.61 6.10
C LEU A 68 2.79 8.09 4.73
N GLU A 69 3.52 7.74 3.69
CA GLU A 69 3.10 7.87 2.30
C GLU A 69 3.14 6.51 1.62
N VAL A 70 2.10 6.19 0.86
CA VAL A 70 2.00 4.96 0.07
C VAL A 70 1.62 5.34 -1.35
N TYR A 71 2.48 4.98 -2.29
CA TYR A 71 2.30 5.25 -3.71
C TYR A 71 2.25 3.94 -4.50
N CYS A 72 1.35 3.88 -5.49
CA CYS A 72 1.35 2.80 -6.48
C CYS A 72 0.91 3.31 -7.85
N ASN A 73 1.67 2.98 -8.89
CA ASN A 73 1.24 3.16 -10.27
C ASN A 73 0.71 1.82 -10.81
N PRO A 74 -0.63 1.60 -10.87
CA PRO A 74 -1.20 0.33 -11.29
C PRO A 74 -0.88 -0.02 -12.76
N ASN A 75 -0.53 0.96 -13.59
CA ASN A 75 -0.19 0.72 -15.00
C ASN A 75 1.14 -0.02 -15.20
N LEU A 76 1.98 -0.12 -14.16
CA LEU A 76 3.27 -0.81 -14.23
C LEU A 76 3.15 -2.32 -13.99
N TYR A 77 1.99 -2.80 -13.55
CA TYR A 77 1.81 -4.16 -13.07
C TYR A 77 0.72 -4.90 -13.84
N PRO A 78 0.98 -6.14 -14.30
CA PRO A 78 0.01 -6.92 -15.06
C PRO A 78 -1.09 -7.54 -14.18
N SER A 79 -0.87 -7.60 -12.86
CA SER A 79 -1.83 -8.18 -11.92
C SER A 79 -1.59 -7.67 -10.48
N PRO A 80 -2.58 -7.83 -9.58
CA PRO A 80 -2.41 -7.51 -8.16
C PRO A 80 -1.25 -8.20 -7.45
N PHE A 81 -0.92 -9.43 -7.84
CA PHE A 81 0.12 -10.24 -7.18
C PHE A 81 1.54 -9.81 -7.57
N ALA A 82 1.68 -9.10 -8.69
CA ALA A 82 2.94 -8.52 -9.13
C ALA A 82 3.11 -7.06 -8.68
N ALA A 83 2.07 -6.47 -8.08
CA ALA A 83 2.06 -5.05 -7.76
C ALA A 83 2.86 -4.74 -6.51
N LYS A 84 3.68 -3.69 -6.61
CA LYS A 84 4.44 -3.14 -5.50
C LYS A 84 3.97 -1.74 -5.14
N LEU A 85 4.15 -1.40 -3.88
CA LEU A 85 3.87 -0.11 -3.29
C LEU A 85 5.20 0.53 -2.92
N MET A 86 5.39 1.78 -3.30
CA MET A 86 6.46 2.60 -2.74
C MET A 86 5.96 3.18 -1.42
N VAL A 87 6.60 2.82 -0.32
CA VAL A 87 6.22 3.25 1.03
C VAL A 87 7.31 4.15 1.58
N THR A 88 6.92 5.34 2.03
CA THR A 88 7.79 6.25 2.76
C THR A 88 7.28 6.42 4.18
N VAL A 89 8.10 6.04 5.15
CA VAL A 89 7.89 6.30 6.58
C VAL A 89 8.90 7.36 7.01
N ARG A 90 8.41 8.45 7.61
CA ARG A 90 9.26 9.59 7.98
C ARG A 90 8.87 10.17 9.33
N ASP A 91 9.87 10.53 10.12
CA ASP A 91 9.73 11.40 11.28
C ASP A 91 10.65 12.64 11.14
N GLU A 92 11.00 13.29 12.25
CA GLU A 92 11.90 14.44 12.26
C GLU A 92 13.37 14.09 11.95
N ARG A 93 13.79 12.85 12.13
CA ARG A 93 15.21 12.43 12.10
C ARG A 93 15.52 11.39 11.04
N ILE A 94 14.55 10.57 10.69
CA ILE A 94 14.70 9.40 9.85
C ILE A 94 13.65 9.44 8.73
N ARG A 95 14.09 9.07 7.53
CA ARG A 95 13.22 8.77 6.39
C ARG A 95 13.62 7.41 5.84
N ILE A 96 12.68 6.49 5.85
CA ILE A 96 12.83 5.17 5.23
C ILE A 96 11.88 5.14 4.04
N THR A 97 12.41 4.83 2.87
CA THR A 97 11.63 4.64 1.65
C THR A 97 12.00 3.29 1.08
N GLY A 98 11.00 2.45 0.84
CA GLY A 98 11.20 1.10 0.34
C GLY A 98 9.98 0.57 -0.40
N GLU A 99 10.15 -0.57 -1.05
CA GLU A 99 9.07 -1.26 -1.74
C GLU A 99 8.37 -2.26 -0.81
N VAL A 100 7.05 -2.40 -0.94
CA VAL A 100 6.26 -3.42 -0.27
C VAL A 100 5.38 -4.12 -1.31
N ASP A 101 5.35 -5.45 -1.32
CA ASP A 101 4.42 -6.18 -2.17
C ASP A 101 2.98 -5.91 -1.71
N LEU A 102 2.08 -5.59 -2.64
CA LEU A 102 0.68 -5.24 -2.31
C LEU A 102 -0.02 -6.29 -1.44
N PRO A 103 0.09 -7.62 -1.71
CA PRO A 103 -0.48 -8.63 -0.83
C PRO A 103 0.07 -8.54 0.60
N ARG A 104 1.38 -8.30 0.75
CA ARG A 104 2.03 -8.19 2.05
C ARG A 104 1.55 -6.96 2.83
N MET A 105 1.38 -5.82 2.17
CA MET A 105 0.83 -4.61 2.79
C MET A 105 -0.58 -4.86 3.36
N VAL A 106 -1.42 -5.58 2.61
CA VAL A 106 -2.78 -5.92 3.03
C VAL A 106 -2.76 -6.86 4.25
N GLU A 107 -1.87 -7.85 4.26
CA GLU A 107 -1.66 -8.74 5.41
C GLU A 107 -1.22 -7.97 6.66
N ASP A 108 -0.16 -7.15 6.55
CA ASP A 108 0.39 -6.37 7.67
C ASP A 108 -0.68 -5.43 8.27
N LEU A 109 -1.49 -4.79 7.42
CA LEU A 109 -2.62 -3.96 7.88
C LEU A 109 -3.71 -4.77 8.58
N ASN A 110 -4.08 -5.94 8.05
CA ASN A 110 -5.09 -6.79 8.67
C ASN A 110 -4.63 -7.28 10.05
N LEU A 111 -3.39 -7.73 10.17
CA LEU A 111 -2.80 -8.14 11.45
C LEU A 111 -2.83 -6.99 12.46
N PHE A 112 -2.46 -5.77 12.04
CA PHE A 112 -2.55 -4.59 12.90
C PHE A 112 -3.99 -4.32 13.37
N MET A 113 -4.96 -4.34 12.45
CA MET A 113 -6.37 -4.09 12.80
C MET A 113 -6.95 -5.18 13.71
N GLU A 114 -6.50 -6.43 13.60
CA GLU A 114 -6.91 -7.54 14.48
C GLU A 114 -6.30 -7.40 15.89
N GLN A 115 -5.09 -6.86 16.02
CA GLN A 115 -4.44 -6.64 17.31
C GLN A 115 -5.04 -5.49 18.12
N VAL A 116 -5.61 -4.50 17.42
CA VAL A 116 -6.15 -3.27 18.01
C VAL A 116 -7.68 -3.35 18.23
N ALA A 117 -8.36 -4.27 17.55
CA ALA A 117 -9.80 -4.53 17.73
C ALA A 117 -10.12 -5.22 19.06
#